data_AF-A0A9D4PIF2-F1
#
_entry.id   AF-A0A9D4PIF2-F1
#
_cell.length_a   1.000
_cell.length_b   1.000
_cell.length_c   1.000
_cell.angle_alpha   90.00
_cell.angle_beta   90.00
_cell.angle_gamma   90.00
#
_symmetry.space_group_name_H-M   'P 1'
#
loop_
_entity.id
_entity.type
_entity.pdbx_description
1 polymer ?
#
loop_
_entity_poly.entity_id
_entity_poly.type
_entity_poly.pdbx_seq_one_letter_code
_entity_poly.pdbx_strand_id
1 'polypeptide(L)'
;MGKVRRSKKPPPEGWELIEPTLDELEQKMRECETESHEGKRKVESLWPIFKIHHQKSRYVFDLFHKRKAISKGKFINSVAE
;
A
#
# COMPACT_ATOMS: atom_id res chain seq x y z
N MET A 1 -10.03 -12.75 -8.45
CA MET A 1 -10.29 -11.60 -9.35
C MET A 1 -9.03 -10.73 -9.34
N GLY A 2 -8.36 -10.57 -10.48
CA GLY A 2 -7.09 -9.85 -10.56
C GLY A 2 -7.26 -8.35 -10.28
N LYS A 3 -6.22 -7.72 -9.72
CA LYS A 3 -6.21 -6.29 -9.44
C LYS A 3 -6.30 -5.51 -10.74
N VAL A 4 -7.40 -4.77 -10.95
CA VAL A 4 -7.60 -3.98 -12.17
C VAL A 4 -6.66 -2.78 -12.13
N ARG A 5 -5.59 -2.83 -12.93
CA ARG A 5 -4.69 -1.69 -13.09
C ARG A 5 -5.38 -0.60 -13.90
N ARG A 6 -5.45 0.60 -13.33
CA ARG A 6 -6.00 1.80 -13.99
C ARG A 6 -5.10 2.34 -15.10
N SER A 7 -3.80 2.06 -15.03
CA SER A 7 -2.81 2.46 -16.02
C SER A 7 -2.46 1.29 -16.95
N LYS A 8 -2.37 1.58 -18.26
CA LYS A 8 -1.84 0.64 -19.26
C LYS A 8 -0.31 0.64 -19.33
N LYS A 9 0.37 1.59 -18.66
CA LYS A 9 1.83 1.65 -18.65
C LYS A 9 2.39 0.47 -17.86
N PRO A 10 3.52 -0.12 -18.29
CA PRO A 10 4.19 -1.15 -17.51
C PRO A 10 4.52 -0.61 -16.11
N PRO A 11 4.51 -1.48 -15.09
CA PRO A 11 4.89 -1.08 -13.75
C PRO A 11 6.34 -0.57 -13.79
N PRO A 12 6.68 0.46 -13.01
CA PRO A 12 8.05 0.94 -12.95
C PRO A 12 8.99 -0.13 -12.36
N GLU A 13 10.28 -0.04 -12.65
CA GLU A 13 11.31 -1.01 -12.23
C GLU A 13 11.25 -1.29 -10.71
N GLY A 14 11.30 -2.54 -10.26
CA GLY A 14 11.14 -2.97 -8.85
C GLY A 14 9.87 -2.57 -8.13
N TRP A 15 8.82 -2.33 -8.89
CA TRP A 15 7.47 -2.56 -8.40
C TRP A 15 7.30 -3.96 -7.78
N GLU A 16 7.96 -4.98 -8.33
CA GLU A 16 7.91 -6.37 -7.84
C GLU A 16 8.34 -6.53 -6.38
N LEU A 17 9.24 -5.66 -5.88
CA LEU A 17 9.72 -5.72 -4.50
C LEU A 17 8.72 -5.15 -3.49
N ILE A 18 7.87 -4.23 -3.93
CA ILE A 18 6.88 -3.54 -3.07
C ILE A 18 5.47 -4.09 -3.24
N GLU A 19 5.20 -4.75 -4.37
CA GLU A 19 3.89 -5.30 -4.74
C GLU A 19 3.35 -6.27 -3.67
N PRO A 20 4.13 -7.23 -3.14
CA PRO A 20 3.64 -8.14 -2.11
C PRO A 20 3.17 -7.40 -0.85
N THR A 21 3.96 -6.43 -0.37
CA THR A 21 3.61 -5.66 0.83
C THR A 21 2.39 -4.77 0.61
N LEU A 22 2.26 -4.15 -0.57
CA LEU A 22 1.08 -3.34 -0.90
C LEU A 22 -0.17 -4.19 -1.06
N ASP A 23 -0.05 -5.40 -1.59
CA ASP A 23 -1.16 -6.33 -1.75
C ASP A 23 -1.60 -6.91 -0.40
N GLU A 24 -0.68 -7.22 0.51
CA GLU A 24 -1.02 -7.58 1.89
C GLU A 24 -1.79 -6.45 2.62
N LEU A 25 -1.37 -5.20 2.45
CA LEU A 25 -2.06 -4.05 3.03
C LEU A 25 -3.44 -3.84 2.42
N GLU A 26 -3.61 -4.11 1.12
CA GLU A 26 -4.91 -4.02 0.46
C GLU A 26 -5.83 -5.17 0.87
N GLN A 27 -5.30 -6.37 1.04
CA GLN A 27 -6.03 -7.51 1.56
C GLN A 27 -6.58 -7.23 2.96
N LYS A 28 -5.74 -6.67 3.85
CA LYS A 28 -6.16 -6.20 5.18
C LYS A 28 -7.23 -5.11 5.11
N MET A 29 -7.16 -4.22 4.11
CA MET A 29 -8.17 -3.18 3.92
C MET A 29 -9.53 -3.80 3.57
N ARG A 30 -9.56 -4.80 2.67
CA ARG A 30 -10.79 -5.52 2.32
C ARG A 30 -11.36 -6.28 3.51
N GLU A 31 -10.51 -6.89 4.32
CA GLU A 31 -10.92 -7.56 5.56
C GLU A 31 -11.62 -6.57 6.50
N CYS A 32 -11.02 -5.39 6.72
CA CYS A 32 -11.64 -4.33 7.53
C CYS A 32 -12.94 -3.77 6.94
N GLU A 33 -13.06 -3.70 5.61
CA GLU A 33 -14.30 -3.30 4.95
C GLU A 33 -15.43 -4.34 5.14
N THR A 34 -15.08 -5.63 5.20
CA THR A 34 -16.03 -6.73 5.42
C THR A 34 -16.29 -7.05 6.90
N GLU A 35 -15.48 -6.49 7.80
CA GLU A 35 -15.56 -6.80 9.23
C GLU A 35 -16.89 -6.29 9.81
N SER A 36 -17.57 -7.14 10.59
CA SER A 36 -18.80 -6.76 11.26
C SER A 36 -18.57 -5.55 12.19
N HIS A 37 -19.52 -4.62 12.16
CA HIS A 37 -19.53 -3.43 13.01
C HIS A 37 -20.28 -3.66 14.33
N GLU A 38 -20.67 -4.91 14.61
CA GLU A 38 -21.43 -5.28 15.79
C GLU A 38 -20.60 -5.09 17.07
N GLY A 39 -21.16 -4.35 18.04
CA GLY A 39 -20.48 -4.02 19.30
C GLY A 39 -19.47 -2.87 19.24
N LYS A 40 -19.19 -2.28 18.06
CA LYS A 40 -18.32 -1.11 17.90
C LYS A 40 -19.15 0.17 17.75
N ARG A 41 -18.63 1.32 18.19
CA ARG A 41 -19.27 2.61 17.86
C ARG A 41 -19.17 2.85 16.36
N LYS A 42 -20.15 3.56 15.79
CA LYS A 42 -20.19 3.93 14.35
C LYS A 42 -18.87 4.54 13.84
N VAL A 43 -18.18 5.32 14.70
CA VAL A 43 -16.88 5.95 14.37
C VAL A 43 -15.71 4.98 14.50
N GLU A 44 -15.77 4.02 15.41
CA GLU A 44 -14.69 3.06 15.69
C GLU A 44 -14.55 2.05 14.55
N SER A 45 -15.64 1.72 13.86
CA SER A 45 -15.62 0.88 12.65
C SER A 45 -14.72 1.45 11.55
N LEU A 46 -14.52 2.77 11.50
CA LEU A 46 -13.72 3.43 10.47
C LEU A 46 -12.23 3.55 10.84
N TRP A 47 -11.88 3.46 12.13
CA TRP A 47 -10.49 3.65 12.58
C TRP A 47 -9.50 2.66 11.94
N PRO A 48 -9.81 1.35 11.81
CA PRO A 48 -8.94 0.40 11.14
C PRO A 48 -8.65 0.78 9.68
N ILE A 49 -9.67 1.28 8.96
CA ILE A 49 -9.54 1.72 7.56
C ILE A 49 -8.55 2.88 7.46
N PHE A 50 -8.70 3.90 8.30
CA PHE A 50 -7.78 5.05 8.33
C PHE A 50 -6.36 4.65 8.74
N LYS A 51 -6.22 3.70 9.67
CA LYS A 51 -4.93 3.15 10.09
C LYS A 51 -4.21 2.47 8.92
N ILE A 52 -4.91 1.61 8.19
CA ILE A 52 -4.34 0.89 7.02
C ILE A 52 -4.02 1.87 5.89
N HIS A 53 -4.91 2.83 5.62
CA HIS A 53 -4.68 3.87 4.63
C HIS A 53 -3.42 4.70 4.93
N HIS A 54 -3.27 5.11 6.20
CA HIS A 54 -2.07 5.80 6.66
C HIS A 54 -0.82 4.92 6.52
N GLN A 55 -0.90 3.65 6.92
CA GLN A 55 0.22 2.70 6.83
C GLN A 55 0.69 2.52 5.38
N LYS A 56 -0.24 2.39 4.44
CA LYS A 56 0.07 2.28 3.01
C LYS A 56 0.77 3.53 2.47
N SER A 57 0.25 4.71 2.79
CA SER A 57 0.84 5.98 2.38
C SER A 57 2.22 6.20 3.00
N ARG A 58 2.38 5.82 4.28
CA ARG A 58 3.64 5.95 5.01
C ARG A 58 4.70 5.00 4.49
N TYR A 59 4.34 3.77 4.14
CA TYR A 59 5.25 2.81 3.53
C TYR A 59 5.87 3.35 2.23
N VAL A 60 5.03 3.89 1.33
CA VAL A 60 5.50 4.52 0.08
C VAL A 60 6.36 5.75 0.36
N PHE A 61 5.96 6.59 1.32
CA PHE A 61 6.71 7.77 1.73
C PHE A 61 8.11 7.41 2.25
N ASP A 62 8.21 6.44 3.15
CA ASP A 62 9.48 6.04 3.76
C ASP A 62 10.42 5.41 2.72
N LEU A 63 9.89 4.66 1.76
CA LEU A 63 10.67 4.11 0.65
C LEU A 63 11.24 5.20 -0.28
N PHE A 64 10.45 6.24 -0.57
CA PHE A 64 10.85 7.33 -1.46
C PHE A 64 11.75 8.37 -0.77
N HIS A 65 11.38 8.83 0.42
CA HIS A 65 12.07 9.95 1.08
C HIS A 65 13.20 9.54 2.02
N LYS A 66 13.05 8.44 2.76
CA LYS A 66 14.05 8.02 3.76
C LYS A 66 15.04 7.04 3.18
N ARG A 67 14.53 5.94 2.62
CA ARG A 67 15.37 4.85 2.08
C ARG A 67 15.89 5.16 0.68
N LYS A 68 15.31 6.15 -0.02
CA LYS A 68 15.63 6.51 -1.42
C LYS A 68 15.64 5.30 -2.36
N ALA A 69 14.89 4.25 -2.02
CA ALA A 69 14.76 3.02 -2.79
C ALA A 69 13.83 3.22 -4.02
N ILE A 70 13.19 4.38 -4.11
CA ILE A 70 12.31 4.77 -5.22
C ILE A 70 12.80 6.13 -5.71
N SER A 71 13.11 6.26 -7.00
CA SER A 71 13.51 7.54 -7.60
C SER A 71 12.30 8.25 -8.24
N LYS A 72 12.41 9.57 -8.47
CA LYS A 72 11.33 10.44 -8.95
C LYS A 72 10.84 10.12 -10.38
N GLY A 73 11.55 9.25 -11.11
CA GLY A 73 11.20 8.81 -12.47
C GLY A 73 11.32 7.30 -12.73
N LYS A 74 11.82 6.53 -11.76
CA LYS A 74 11.93 5.06 -11.79
C LYS A 74 11.71 4.54 -10.37
N PHE A 75 10.80 3.59 -10.13
CA PHE A 75 10.96 2.76 -8.94
C PHE A 75 12.32 2.04 -9.08
N ILE A 76 13.08 1.92 -7.99
CA ILE A 76 14.48 1.46 -7.86
C ILE A 76 15.54 1.94 -8.87
N ASN A 77 16.60 2.55 -8.31
CA ASN A 77 17.94 2.10 -8.63
C ASN A 77 18.32 1.08 -7.55
N SER A 78 18.95 -0.01 -7.99
CA SER A 78 19.64 -0.97 -7.12
C SER A 78 20.36 -0.25 -5.99
N VAL A 79 20.26 -0.83 -4.80
CA VAL A 79 21.20 -0.61 -3.71
C VAL A 79 22.60 -0.54 -4.34
N ALA A 80 23.25 0.61 -4.16
CA ALA A 80 24.67 0.73 -4.42
C ALA A 80 25.39 -0.02 -3.28
N GLU A 81 26.30 -0.90 -3.69
CA GLU A 81 27.12 -1.85 -2.93
C GLU A 81 26.47 -3.21 -2.61
#